data_AF-A0A944HAP8-F1
#
_entry.id   AF-A0A944HAP8-F1
#
_cell.length_a   1.000
_cell.length_b   1.000
_cell.length_c   1.000
_cell.angle_alpha   90.00
_cell.angle_beta   90.00
_cell.angle_gamma   90.00
#
_symmetry.space_group_name_H-M   'P 1'
#
loop_
_entity.id
_entity.type
_entity.pdbx_description
1 polymer ?
#
loop_
_entity_poly.entity_id
_entity_poly.type
_entity_poly.pdbx_seq_one_letter_code
_entity_poly.pdbx_strand_id
1 'polypeptide(L)'
;MDAFDDTPADRAPMPDPVKIAAPWMDERSHDMLREFFRVGLKSRCVLVEAPRAQAILIDLDRGDATRRLHDARLRWPNVPIIELSVNHTNEALFVRKPLRARGMARALLSVRRRLRLSDDPVAESVCTAPPAAPVAASVAALEDKSTSQLVGLAQDVPPDDPGAWARAWYAPDDFLQGHLQRAAAQADADGRAVALSGVWGTWIVPPGNGVVRVDMADRALRSLCVVGLSDSEVRLRPADVDAAADGTRRDALLWKVALWTARGRVPHGTPLDQPVYLKHWPDLNALAPLPHALRIAALWLDHPQPLLELAGHLGLPQRNVFAVYTACAALGLAGPARRAADVLVGAPELTPSGMQALIARLSGRLGLGPTAESAI
;
A
#
# COMPACT_ATOMS: atom_id res chain seq x y z
N MET A 1 29.74 -34.45 24.19
CA MET A 1 28.37 -34.47 24.72
C MET A 1 28.03 -33.02 25.03
N ASP A 2 27.29 -32.27 24.24
CA ASP A 2 26.42 -32.61 23.12
C ASP A 2 26.47 -31.48 22.09
N ALA A 3 26.56 -31.85 20.81
CA ALA A 3 26.40 -30.95 19.69
C ALA A 3 24.89 -30.81 19.45
N PHE A 4 24.36 -29.59 19.55
CA PHE A 4 23.02 -29.30 19.06
C PHE A 4 23.06 -29.28 17.53
N ASP A 5 22.50 -30.36 16.98
CA ASP A 5 22.12 -30.54 15.59
C ASP A 5 21.07 -29.48 15.21
N ASP A 6 21.52 -28.41 14.54
CA ASP A 6 20.65 -27.40 13.93
C ASP A 6 20.25 -27.91 12.55
N THR A 7 19.29 -28.84 12.53
CA THR A 7 18.70 -29.34 11.30
C THR A 7 17.82 -28.24 10.70
N PRO A 8 18.07 -27.74 9.47
CA PRO A 8 17.24 -26.71 8.88
C PRO A 8 15.84 -27.29 8.64
N ALA A 9 14.84 -26.68 9.28
CA ALA A 9 13.45 -27.00 9.09
C ALA A 9 13.10 -27.02 7.59
N ASP A 10 12.54 -28.16 7.18
CA ASP A 10 12.03 -28.49 5.86
C ASP A 10 11.13 -27.36 5.30
N ARG A 11 11.73 -26.45 4.52
CA ARG A 11 10.99 -25.45 3.73
C ARG A 11 10.42 -26.18 2.53
N ALA A 12 9.10 -26.40 2.54
CA ALA A 12 8.36 -26.86 1.38
C ALA A 12 8.79 -26.09 0.11
N PRO A 13 9.03 -26.77 -1.02
CA PRO A 13 9.51 -26.14 -2.23
C PRO A 13 8.58 -25.01 -2.70
N MET A 14 9.11 -23.79 -2.83
CA MET A 14 8.34 -22.69 -3.39
C MET A 14 8.23 -22.87 -4.90
N PRO A 15 7.03 -22.73 -5.48
CA PRO A 15 6.83 -22.92 -6.91
C PRO A 15 7.48 -21.78 -7.71
N ASP A 16 7.86 -22.07 -8.96
CA ASP A 16 8.60 -21.14 -9.83
C ASP A 16 7.97 -19.73 -9.86
N PRO A 17 8.78 -18.67 -9.65
CA PRO A 17 8.27 -17.31 -9.63
C PRO A 17 7.85 -16.89 -11.03
N VAL A 18 6.63 -16.36 -11.14
CA VAL A 18 6.11 -15.84 -12.41
C VAL A 18 6.93 -14.61 -12.83
N LYS A 19 7.49 -14.64 -14.04
CA LYS A 19 8.29 -13.56 -14.60
C LYS A 19 7.37 -12.49 -15.20
N ILE A 20 7.37 -11.28 -14.64
CA ILE A 20 6.52 -10.18 -15.07
C ILE A 20 7.40 -9.05 -15.63
N ALA A 21 6.99 -8.40 -16.72
CA ALA A 21 7.58 -7.14 -17.16
C ALA A 21 6.59 -5.99 -17.06
N ALA A 22 7.09 -4.80 -16.75
CA ALA A 22 6.30 -3.57 -16.67
C ALA A 22 6.95 -2.47 -17.55
N PRO A 23 6.97 -2.62 -18.88
CA PRO A 23 7.86 -1.87 -19.77
C PRO A 23 7.55 -0.37 -19.89
N TRP A 24 6.38 0.08 -19.40
CA TRP A 24 5.96 1.50 -19.42
C TRP A 24 5.92 2.14 -18.04
N MET A 25 6.42 1.46 -17.01
CA MET A 25 6.48 1.99 -15.65
C MET A 25 7.85 2.62 -15.40
N ASP A 26 7.87 3.72 -14.65
CA ASP A 26 9.10 4.41 -14.23
C ASP A 26 9.89 3.58 -13.21
N GLU A 27 11.15 3.95 -12.99
CA GLU A 27 12.06 3.25 -12.06
C GLU A 27 11.51 3.19 -10.63
N ARG A 28 10.88 4.28 -10.17
CA ARG A 28 10.19 4.34 -8.87
C ARG A 28 9.08 3.29 -8.75
N SER A 29 8.30 3.12 -9.81
CA SER A 29 7.24 2.12 -9.88
C SER A 29 7.80 0.71 -9.94
N HIS A 30 8.93 0.50 -10.62
CA HIS A 30 9.64 -0.80 -10.62
C HIS A 30 10.14 -1.16 -9.24
N ASP A 31 10.75 -0.23 -8.50
CA ASP A 31 11.21 -0.46 -7.13
C ASP A 31 10.06 -0.81 -6.20
N MET A 32 8.92 -0.13 -6.36
CA MET A 32 7.70 -0.48 -5.64
C MET A 32 7.23 -1.90 -5.94
N LEU A 33 7.19 -2.29 -7.22
CA LEU A 33 6.78 -3.64 -7.62
C LEU A 33 7.76 -4.71 -7.13
N ARG A 34 9.07 -4.47 -7.21
CA ARG A 34 10.09 -5.40 -6.71
C ARG A 34 9.89 -5.69 -5.22
N GLU A 35 9.70 -4.65 -4.41
CA GLU A 35 9.47 -4.82 -2.98
C GLU A 35 8.11 -5.47 -2.69
N PHE A 36 7.06 -5.09 -3.42
CA PHE A 36 5.75 -5.70 -3.31
C PHE A 36 5.79 -7.21 -3.65
N PHE A 37 6.55 -7.60 -4.67
CA PHE A 37 6.72 -9.00 -5.05
C PHE A 37 7.50 -9.77 -4.00
N ARG A 38 8.58 -9.19 -3.49
CA ARG A 38 9.44 -9.79 -2.47
C ARG A 38 8.68 -10.02 -1.15
N VAL A 39 8.02 -8.98 -0.63
CA VAL A 39 7.38 -9.01 0.68
C VAL A 39 5.93 -9.43 0.58
N GLY A 40 5.12 -8.70 -0.20
CA GLY A 40 3.68 -8.90 -0.29
C GLY A 40 3.26 -10.21 -0.98
N LEU A 41 4.12 -10.75 -1.86
CA LEU A 41 3.88 -12.02 -2.55
C LEU A 41 4.90 -13.10 -2.23
N LYS A 42 5.77 -12.88 -1.23
CA LYS A 42 6.81 -13.84 -0.80
C LYS A 42 7.61 -14.39 -1.98
N SER A 43 7.99 -13.50 -2.90
CA SER A 43 8.75 -13.79 -4.12
C SER A 43 8.08 -14.75 -5.11
N ARG A 44 6.74 -14.90 -5.10
CA ARG A 44 5.99 -15.70 -6.10
C ARG A 44 5.99 -15.13 -7.52
N CYS A 45 6.53 -13.93 -7.69
CA CYS A 45 6.79 -13.33 -8.99
C CYS A 45 8.02 -12.43 -8.94
N VAL A 46 8.62 -12.17 -10.09
CA VAL A 46 9.83 -11.36 -10.23
C VAL A 46 9.69 -10.41 -11.42
N LEU A 47 10.26 -9.21 -11.30
CA LEU A 47 10.31 -8.25 -12.39
C LEU A 47 11.48 -8.60 -13.32
N VAL A 48 11.21 -8.72 -14.62
CA VAL A 48 12.21 -9.03 -15.66
C VAL A 48 12.04 -8.11 -16.87
N GLU A 49 13.04 -8.12 -17.75
CA GLU A 49 12.94 -7.50 -19.06
C GLU A 49 11.84 -8.16 -19.92
N ALA A 50 11.15 -7.35 -20.73
CA ALA A 50 9.98 -7.78 -21.50
C ALA A 50 10.19 -9.03 -22.38
N PRO A 51 11.35 -9.24 -23.04
CA PRO A 51 11.60 -10.47 -23.80
C PRO A 51 11.60 -11.76 -22.97
N ARG A 52 11.84 -11.67 -21.65
CA ARG A 52 11.89 -12.81 -20.73
C ARG A 52 10.60 -12.96 -19.92
N ALA A 53 9.61 -12.11 -20.17
CA ALA A 53 8.40 -12.02 -19.38
C ALA A 53 7.37 -13.08 -19.77
N GLN A 54 6.75 -13.67 -18.76
CA GLN A 54 5.59 -14.55 -18.86
C GLN A 54 4.27 -13.77 -18.74
N ALA A 55 4.30 -12.55 -18.19
CA ALA A 55 3.17 -11.64 -18.21
C ALA A 55 3.64 -10.18 -18.35
N ILE A 56 2.83 -9.35 -19.00
CA ILE A 56 3.07 -7.90 -19.10
C ILE A 56 2.11 -7.17 -18.17
N LEU A 57 2.63 -6.33 -17.27
CA LEU A 57 1.85 -5.49 -16.37
C LEU A 57 1.66 -4.11 -16.99
N ILE A 58 0.41 -3.65 -17.07
CA ILE A 58 0.06 -2.33 -17.63
C ILE A 58 -0.77 -1.54 -16.62
N ASP A 59 -0.31 -0.32 -16.33
CA ASP A 59 -1.10 0.68 -15.60
C ASP A 59 -2.02 1.42 -16.57
N LEU A 60 -3.33 1.20 -16.43
CA LEU A 60 -4.36 1.81 -17.28
C LEU A 60 -4.81 3.20 -16.84
N ASP A 61 -4.50 3.63 -15.61
CA ASP A 61 -4.91 4.96 -15.12
C ASP A 61 -3.86 6.03 -15.39
N ARG A 62 -2.73 5.68 -16.01
CA ARG A 62 -1.62 6.59 -16.31
C ARG A 62 -1.44 6.78 -17.82
N GLY A 63 -1.54 8.01 -18.30
CA GLY A 63 -1.15 8.42 -19.66
C GLY A 63 -1.92 7.71 -20.77
N ASP A 64 -1.24 7.41 -21.87
CA ASP A 64 -1.81 6.83 -23.11
C ASP A 64 -2.03 5.31 -23.01
N ALA A 65 -2.83 4.89 -22.02
CA ALA A 65 -3.06 3.48 -21.67
C ALA A 65 -3.59 2.64 -22.85
N THR A 66 -4.49 3.21 -23.66
CA THR A 66 -5.05 2.57 -24.85
C THR A 66 -3.96 2.23 -25.86
N ARG A 67 -3.03 3.17 -26.11
CA ARG A 67 -1.90 2.95 -27.00
C ARG A 67 -0.95 1.90 -26.45
N ARG A 68 -0.63 1.94 -25.16
CA ARG A 68 0.23 0.93 -24.51
C ARG A 68 -0.36 -0.47 -24.58
N LEU A 69 -1.66 -0.61 -24.38
CA LEU A 69 -2.36 -1.89 -24.49
C LEU A 69 -2.34 -2.40 -25.94
N HIS A 70 -2.58 -1.53 -26.92
CA HIS A 70 -2.47 -1.87 -28.34
C HIS A 70 -1.06 -2.33 -28.71
N ASP A 71 -0.05 -1.56 -28.31
CA ASP A 71 1.36 -1.85 -28.52
C ASP A 71 1.79 -3.17 -27.86
N ALA A 72 1.29 -3.47 -26.66
CA ALA A 72 1.58 -4.71 -25.96
C ALA A 72 1.05 -5.92 -26.73
N ARG A 73 -0.19 -5.83 -27.25
CA ARG A 73 -0.82 -6.90 -28.01
C ARG A 73 -0.12 -7.16 -29.34
N LEU A 74 0.41 -6.11 -29.98
CA LEU A 74 1.21 -6.25 -31.21
C LEU A 74 2.59 -6.85 -30.94
N ARG A 75 3.28 -6.39 -29.89
CA ARG A 75 4.65 -6.81 -29.59
C ARG A 75 4.75 -8.19 -28.93
N TRP A 76 3.76 -8.55 -28.12
CA TRP A 76 3.74 -9.80 -27.36
C TRP A 76 2.37 -10.51 -27.45
N PRO A 77 1.97 -10.97 -28.65
CA PRO A 77 0.62 -11.50 -28.90
C PRO A 77 0.25 -12.72 -28.05
N ASN A 78 1.25 -13.50 -27.61
CA ASN A 78 1.06 -14.73 -26.84
C ASN A 78 1.34 -14.55 -25.33
N VAL A 79 1.69 -13.34 -24.88
CA VAL A 79 2.00 -13.08 -23.47
C VAL A 79 0.77 -12.47 -22.79
N PRO A 80 0.23 -13.05 -21.70
CA PRO A 80 -0.90 -12.49 -20.99
C PRO A 80 -0.59 -11.11 -20.42
N ILE A 81 -1.56 -10.21 -20.52
CA ILE A 81 -1.47 -8.84 -20.02
C ILE A 81 -2.26 -8.76 -18.70
N ILE A 82 -1.63 -8.26 -17.65
CA ILE A 82 -2.24 -7.93 -16.36
C ILE A 82 -2.52 -6.43 -16.34
N GLU A 83 -3.79 -6.07 -16.20
CA GLU A 83 -4.26 -4.69 -16.22
C GLU A 83 -4.44 -4.15 -14.79
N LEU A 84 -3.78 -3.04 -14.48
CA LEU A 84 -3.97 -2.29 -13.23
C LEU A 84 -4.88 -1.09 -13.49
N SER A 85 -6.08 -1.03 -12.90
CA SER A 85 -6.94 0.17 -12.93
C SER A 85 -7.69 0.42 -11.63
N VAL A 86 -8.10 1.66 -11.40
CA VAL A 86 -9.10 2.02 -10.39
C VAL A 86 -10.52 1.58 -10.83
N ASN A 87 -10.79 1.54 -12.14
CA ASN A 87 -12.10 1.24 -12.72
C ASN A 87 -12.25 -0.25 -13.05
N HIS A 88 -13.44 -0.81 -12.83
CA HIS A 88 -13.67 -2.26 -12.90
C HIS A 88 -13.90 -2.75 -14.34
N THR A 89 -13.04 -3.64 -14.81
CA THR A 89 -13.33 -4.62 -15.88
C THR A 89 -13.32 -6.02 -15.25
N ASN A 90 -14.38 -6.80 -15.47
CA ASN A 90 -14.60 -8.07 -14.77
C ASN A 90 -13.88 -9.23 -15.47
N GLU A 91 -12.55 -9.18 -15.50
CA GLU A 91 -11.71 -10.20 -16.14
C GLU A 91 -10.64 -10.76 -15.19
N ALA A 92 -10.24 -12.01 -15.43
CA ALA A 92 -9.35 -12.78 -14.55
C ALA A 92 -7.88 -12.27 -14.49
N LEU A 93 -7.52 -11.32 -15.34
CA LEU A 93 -6.19 -10.67 -15.40
C LEU A 93 -6.25 -9.18 -15.02
N PHE A 94 -7.30 -8.79 -14.30
CA PHE A 94 -7.45 -7.44 -13.76
C PHE A 94 -7.01 -7.39 -12.29
N VAL A 95 -6.21 -6.39 -11.93
CA VAL A 95 -5.85 -6.09 -10.53
C VAL A 95 -6.30 -4.67 -10.21
N ARG A 96 -7.36 -4.58 -9.41
CA ARG A 96 -7.89 -3.29 -8.96
C ARG A 96 -6.84 -2.55 -8.14
N LYS A 97 -6.65 -1.27 -8.41
CA LYS A 97 -5.90 -0.38 -7.55
C LYS A 97 -6.70 -0.01 -6.30
N PRO A 98 -6.06 0.11 -5.13
CA PRO A 98 -4.62 -0.07 -4.88
C PRO A 98 -4.21 -1.56 -4.86
N LEU A 99 -2.96 -1.86 -5.26
CA LEU A 99 -2.44 -3.22 -5.34
C LEU A 99 -2.63 -3.96 -4.01
N ARG A 100 -3.33 -5.11 -4.05
CA ARG A 100 -3.49 -6.02 -2.91
C ARG A 100 -2.85 -7.36 -3.23
N ALA A 101 -2.16 -7.95 -2.25
CA ALA A 101 -1.53 -9.27 -2.38
C ALA A 101 -2.52 -10.33 -2.90
N ARG A 102 -3.74 -10.40 -2.35
CA ARG A 102 -4.80 -11.31 -2.83
C ARG A 102 -5.20 -11.08 -4.28
N GLY A 103 -5.30 -9.81 -4.71
CA GLY A 103 -5.67 -9.44 -6.07
C GLY A 103 -4.61 -9.87 -7.08
N MET A 104 -3.35 -9.55 -6.79
CA MET A 104 -2.23 -9.96 -7.64
C MET A 104 -2.03 -11.48 -7.62
N ALA A 105 -2.18 -12.15 -6.48
CA ALA A 105 -2.11 -13.61 -6.38
C ALA A 105 -3.17 -14.30 -7.27
N ARG A 106 -4.39 -13.74 -7.34
CA ARG A 106 -5.43 -14.24 -8.25
C ARG A 106 -5.06 -14.06 -9.72
N ALA A 107 -4.50 -12.91 -10.09
CA ALA A 107 -4.02 -12.65 -11.45
C ALA A 107 -2.87 -13.61 -11.83
N LEU A 108 -1.93 -13.83 -10.91
CA LEU A 108 -0.82 -14.78 -11.08
C LEU A 108 -1.31 -16.22 -11.28
N LEU A 109 -2.28 -16.68 -10.50
CA LEU A 109 -2.89 -18.00 -10.68
C LEU A 109 -3.57 -18.13 -12.06
N SER A 110 -4.17 -17.05 -12.56
CA SER A 110 -4.73 -17.02 -13.93
C SER A 110 -3.64 -17.09 -15.00
N VAL A 111 -2.52 -16.38 -14.84
CA VAL A 111 -1.35 -16.47 -15.74
C VAL A 111 -0.80 -17.90 -15.76
N ARG A 112 -0.57 -18.51 -14.59
CA ARG A 112 -0.04 -19.89 -14.50
C ARG A 112 -0.95 -20.91 -15.16
N ARG A 113 -2.26 -20.83 -14.95
CA ARG A 113 -3.24 -21.70 -15.62
C ARG A 113 -3.23 -21.51 -17.14
N ARG A 114 -3.14 -20.27 -17.62
CA ARG A 114 -3.16 -19.95 -19.05
C ARG A 114 -1.90 -20.43 -19.77
N LEU A 115 -0.75 -20.37 -19.10
CA LEU A 115 0.54 -20.79 -19.62
C LEU A 115 0.89 -22.25 -19.31
N ARG A 116 0.01 -22.99 -18.61
CA ARG A 116 0.27 -24.36 -18.14
C ARG A 116 1.64 -24.50 -17.44
N LEU A 117 2.01 -23.50 -16.65
CA LEU A 117 3.26 -23.53 -15.89
C LEU A 117 3.12 -24.58 -14.79
N SER A 118 4.04 -25.56 -14.75
CA SER A 118 4.09 -26.58 -13.71
C SER A 118 4.30 -25.96 -12.32
N ASP A 119 3.89 -26.69 -11.28
CA ASP A 119 4.15 -26.36 -9.87
C ASP A 119 5.46 -27.01 -9.35
N ASP A 120 6.28 -27.58 -10.23
CA ASP A 120 7.51 -28.29 -9.88
C ASP A 120 8.67 -27.35 -9.51
N PRO A 121 9.50 -27.72 -8.51
CA PRO A 121 10.56 -26.87 -8.00
C PRO A 121 11.87 -26.97 -8.79
N VAL A 122 12.49 -25.82 -9.05
CA VAL A 122 13.89 -25.74 -9.50
C VAL A 122 14.68 -24.83 -8.56
N ALA A 123 15.80 -25.36 -8.08
CA ALA A 123 16.81 -24.64 -7.31
C ALA A 123 17.65 -23.69 -8.19
N GLU A 124 17.91 -22.52 -7.62
CA GLU A 124 18.94 -21.52 -7.93
C GLU A 124 19.21 -21.10 -9.39
N SER A 125 18.91 -19.82 -9.68
CA SER A 125 19.72 -19.04 -10.62
C SER A 125 19.74 -17.55 -10.27
N VAL A 126 20.81 -17.17 -9.57
CA VAL A 126 21.65 -15.97 -9.73
C VAL A 126 20.96 -14.59 -9.73
N CYS A 127 20.98 -13.94 -8.56
CA CYS A 127 21.13 -12.50 -8.43
C CYS A 127 22.60 -12.17 -8.12
N THR A 128 23.41 -11.91 -9.14
CA THR A 128 24.66 -11.15 -8.92
C THR A 128 24.29 -9.68 -8.78
N ALA A 129 24.26 -9.21 -7.52
CA ALA A 129 24.25 -7.79 -7.21
C ALA A 129 25.57 -7.15 -7.69
N PRO A 130 25.56 -6.02 -8.42
CA PRO A 130 26.79 -5.26 -8.63
C PRO A 130 27.23 -4.64 -7.29
N PRO A 131 28.55 -4.55 -7.03
CA PRO A 131 29.07 -4.00 -5.79
C PRO A 131 28.78 -2.49 -5.72
N ALA A 132 28.19 -2.07 -4.61
CA ALA A 132 28.00 -0.67 -4.28
C ALA A 132 29.36 -0.01 -4.01
N ALA A 133 29.78 0.88 -4.91
CA ALA A 133 30.88 1.82 -4.70
C ALA A 133 30.33 3.18 -4.22
N PRO A 134 31.14 4.00 -3.52
CA PRO A 134 30.63 4.97 -2.55
C PRO A 134 30.26 6.30 -3.21
N VAL A 135 28.96 6.56 -3.33
CA VAL A 135 28.41 7.91 -3.61
C VAL A 135 27.64 8.45 -2.38
N ALA A 136 27.68 7.72 -1.26
CA ALA A 136 26.77 7.86 -0.11
C ALA A 136 26.86 9.18 0.66
N ALA A 137 27.96 9.94 0.58
CA ALA A 137 28.16 11.10 1.45
C ALA A 137 27.40 12.37 0.99
N SER A 138 27.11 12.52 -0.31
CA SER A 138 26.48 13.71 -0.88
C SER A 138 24.94 13.61 -0.92
N VAL A 139 24.42 12.41 -1.17
CA VAL A 139 22.97 12.15 -1.32
C VAL A 139 22.28 12.07 0.04
N ALA A 140 22.93 11.46 1.04
CA ALA A 140 22.39 11.31 2.39
C ALA A 140 22.08 12.67 3.07
N ALA A 141 22.87 13.71 2.83
CA ALA A 141 22.66 15.04 3.42
C ALA A 141 21.47 15.81 2.78
N LEU A 142 21.19 15.57 1.50
CA LEU A 142 20.04 16.15 0.77
C LEU A 142 18.75 15.38 1.06
N GLU A 143 18.85 14.05 1.21
CA GLU A 143 17.77 13.19 1.70
C GLU A 143 17.39 13.57 3.13
N ASP A 144 18.33 13.85 4.03
CA ASP A 144 18.06 14.21 5.43
C ASP A 144 17.32 15.56 5.58
N LYS A 145 17.64 16.55 4.75
CA LYS A 145 16.88 17.82 4.69
C LYS A 145 15.48 17.67 4.13
N SER A 146 15.28 16.84 3.11
CA SER A 146 13.96 16.60 2.51
C SER A 146 13.09 15.71 3.40
N THR A 147 13.71 14.77 4.11
CA THR A 147 13.07 13.89 5.10
C THR A 147 12.62 14.69 6.30
N SER A 148 13.49 15.50 6.91
CA SER A 148 13.13 16.33 8.06
C SER A 148 12.01 17.33 7.77
N GLN A 149 11.85 17.77 6.52
CA GLN A 149 10.73 18.61 6.08
C GLN A 149 9.37 17.88 6.05
N LEU A 150 9.34 16.57 5.87
CA LEU A 150 8.12 15.76 5.82
C LEU A 150 7.82 15.09 7.15
N VAL A 151 8.86 14.55 7.79
CA VAL A 151 8.79 13.67 8.96
C VAL A 151 9.14 14.41 10.25
N GLY A 152 9.63 15.65 10.16
CA GLY A 152 10.07 16.43 11.33
C GLY A 152 11.37 15.90 11.95
N LEU A 153 11.65 16.41 13.15
CA LEU A 153 12.85 16.09 13.94
C LEU A 153 12.46 15.57 15.34
N ALA A 154 11.26 14.98 15.47
CA ALA A 154 10.84 14.37 16.72
C ALA A 154 11.86 13.31 17.14
N GLN A 155 12.18 13.31 18.43
CA GLN A 155 13.01 12.29 19.05
C GLN A 155 12.15 11.07 19.36
N ASP A 156 12.79 9.91 19.33
CA ASP A 156 12.16 8.65 19.66
C ASP A 156 11.74 8.63 21.14
N VAL A 157 10.63 7.96 21.43
CA VAL A 157 10.14 7.78 22.80
C VAL A 157 10.58 6.41 23.35
N PRO A 158 10.85 6.28 24.65
CA PRO A 158 11.22 5.00 25.24
C PRO A 158 10.03 4.03 25.23
N PRO A 159 10.18 2.78 24.79
CA PRO A 159 9.11 1.78 24.88
C PRO A 159 8.69 1.47 26.33
N ASP A 160 9.62 1.54 27.28
CA ASP A 160 9.36 1.16 28.68
C ASP A 160 8.86 2.31 29.55
N ASP A 161 8.67 3.51 28.98
CA ASP A 161 8.16 4.69 29.68
C ASP A 161 6.93 5.27 28.98
N PRO A 162 5.72 4.74 29.28
CA PRO A 162 4.47 5.27 28.75
C PRO A 162 4.22 6.74 29.09
N GLY A 163 4.82 7.27 30.17
CA GLY A 163 4.69 8.68 30.54
C GLY A 163 5.34 9.61 29.52
N ALA A 164 6.40 9.16 28.86
CA ALA A 164 7.08 9.91 27.81
C ALA A 164 6.33 9.91 26.45
N TRP A 165 5.35 9.02 26.25
CA TRP A 165 4.62 8.88 24.97
C TRP A 165 3.74 10.06 24.64
N ALA A 166 3.42 10.92 25.61
CA ALA A 166 2.71 12.18 25.37
C ALA A 166 3.38 13.03 24.27
N ARG A 167 4.71 12.94 24.14
CA ARG A 167 5.50 13.63 23.10
C ARG A 167 5.30 13.06 21.69
N ALA A 168 4.90 11.80 21.59
CA ALA A 168 4.61 11.12 20.33
C ALA A 168 3.21 11.43 19.81
N TRP A 169 2.31 11.98 20.63
CA TRP A 169 0.94 12.29 20.22
C TRP A 169 0.74 13.74 19.75
N TYR A 170 -0.27 13.93 18.91
CA TYR A 170 -0.85 15.24 18.58
C TYR A 170 -2.35 15.08 18.31
N ALA A 171 -3.13 16.15 18.43
CA ALA A 171 -4.57 16.13 18.14
C ALA A 171 -4.81 16.66 16.72
N PRO A 172 -5.17 15.82 15.72
CA PRO A 172 -5.38 16.28 14.34
C PRO A 172 -6.50 17.31 14.20
N ASP A 173 -7.52 17.22 15.06
CA ASP A 173 -8.69 18.11 15.07
C ASP A 173 -8.36 19.56 15.39
N ASP A 174 -7.23 19.82 16.04
CA ASP A 174 -6.75 21.17 16.35
C ASP A 174 -6.05 21.84 15.16
N PHE A 175 -5.94 21.17 14.01
CA PHE A 175 -5.19 21.65 12.84
C PHE A 175 -6.00 21.47 11.55
N LEU A 176 -5.47 22.04 10.45
CA LEU A 176 -6.04 21.92 9.10
C LEU A 176 -6.36 20.46 8.74
N GLN A 177 -5.54 19.51 9.22
CA GLN A 177 -5.74 18.09 8.98
C GLN A 177 -7.14 17.62 9.39
N GLY A 178 -7.54 17.81 10.65
CA GLY A 178 -8.84 17.33 11.14
C GLY A 178 -10.01 18.00 10.43
N HIS A 179 -9.92 19.32 10.21
CA HIS A 179 -10.92 20.06 9.43
C HIS A 179 -11.09 19.54 8.00
N LEU A 180 -9.99 19.24 7.32
CA LEU A 180 -10.01 18.67 5.96
C LEU A 180 -10.57 17.23 5.96
N GLN A 181 -10.25 16.42 6.96
CA GLN A 181 -10.81 15.07 7.11
C GLN A 181 -12.32 15.12 7.36
N ARG A 182 -12.81 16.06 8.18
CA ARG A 182 -14.26 16.26 8.40
C ARG A 182 -14.97 16.73 7.13
N ALA A 183 -14.38 17.66 6.39
CA ALA A 183 -14.91 18.09 5.09
C ALA A 183 -15.01 16.91 4.10
N ALA A 184 -13.98 16.08 4.02
CA ALA A 184 -13.96 14.90 3.16
C ALA A 184 -15.00 13.85 3.58
N ALA A 185 -15.11 13.57 4.88
CA ALA A 185 -16.10 12.63 5.42
C ALA A 185 -17.53 13.11 5.17
N GLN A 186 -17.79 14.41 5.36
CA GLN A 186 -19.09 15.02 5.06
C GLN A 186 -19.41 14.94 3.56
N ALA A 187 -18.44 15.28 2.70
CA ALA A 187 -18.63 15.19 1.26
C ALA A 187 -18.98 13.76 0.80
N ASP A 188 -18.30 12.76 1.37
CA ASP A 188 -18.56 11.35 1.08
C ASP A 188 -19.93 10.88 1.59
N ALA A 189 -20.34 11.33 2.78
CA ALA A 189 -21.63 10.97 3.37
C ALA A 189 -22.81 11.58 2.61
N ASP A 190 -22.69 12.85 2.21
CA ASP A 190 -23.75 13.60 1.52
C ASP A 190 -23.75 13.35 0.01
N GLY A 191 -22.68 12.76 -0.54
CA GLY A 191 -22.47 12.58 -1.97
C GLY A 191 -22.33 13.91 -2.74
N ARG A 192 -21.96 14.99 -2.05
CA ARG A 192 -21.87 16.36 -2.58
C ARG A 192 -20.58 17.02 -2.12
N ALA A 193 -20.10 18.03 -2.84
CA ALA A 193 -18.90 18.72 -2.41
C ALA A 193 -19.15 19.61 -1.18
N VAL A 194 -18.08 19.87 -0.45
CA VAL A 194 -18.08 20.73 0.74
C VAL A 194 -17.05 21.84 0.55
N ALA A 195 -17.50 23.09 0.66
CA ALA A 195 -16.64 24.25 0.79
C ALA A 195 -16.04 24.30 2.20
N LEU A 196 -14.71 24.19 2.27
CA LEU A 196 -13.88 24.37 3.45
C LEU A 196 -13.28 25.78 3.42
N SER A 197 -13.81 26.69 4.24
CA SER A 197 -13.37 28.09 4.29
C SER A 197 -12.63 28.41 5.59
N GLY A 198 -11.55 29.16 5.50
CA GLY A 198 -10.79 29.70 6.64
C GLY A 198 -9.95 30.91 6.25
N VAL A 199 -8.91 31.20 7.02
CA VAL A 199 -7.96 32.31 6.75
C VAL A 199 -7.23 32.17 5.40
N TRP A 200 -7.23 30.96 4.83
CA TRP A 200 -6.63 30.64 3.54
C TRP A 200 -7.57 30.85 2.33
N GLY A 201 -8.79 31.33 2.56
CA GLY A 201 -9.83 31.37 1.54
C GLY A 201 -10.71 30.12 1.58
N THR A 202 -11.19 29.66 0.43
CA THR A 202 -12.14 28.54 0.33
C THR A 202 -11.62 27.46 -0.60
N TRP A 203 -11.64 26.20 -0.14
CA TRP A 203 -11.36 25.03 -0.97
C TRP A 203 -12.63 24.21 -1.13
N ILE A 204 -12.85 23.70 -2.34
CA ILE A 204 -13.96 22.79 -2.63
C ILE A 204 -13.47 21.36 -2.49
N VAL A 205 -14.00 20.64 -1.51
CA VAL A 205 -13.66 19.25 -1.21
C VAL A 205 -14.72 18.34 -1.83
N PRO A 206 -14.42 17.61 -2.91
CA PRO A 206 -15.39 16.75 -3.58
C PRO A 206 -15.60 15.42 -2.82
N PRO A 207 -16.71 14.70 -3.10
CA PRO A 207 -16.86 13.31 -2.71
C PRO A 207 -15.85 12.41 -3.43
N GLY A 208 -15.46 11.31 -2.79
CA GLY A 208 -14.42 10.41 -3.28
C GLY A 208 -13.06 11.10 -3.47
N ASN A 209 -12.15 10.49 -4.22
CA ASN A 209 -10.81 11.05 -4.44
C ASN A 209 -10.76 12.06 -5.59
N GLY A 210 -11.76 12.93 -5.69
CA GLY A 210 -11.78 14.02 -6.67
C GLY A 210 -10.67 15.05 -6.45
N VAL A 211 -10.61 16.05 -7.33
CA VAL A 211 -9.59 17.11 -7.30
C VAL A 211 -10.05 18.26 -6.40
N VAL A 212 -9.15 18.71 -5.53
CA VAL A 212 -9.30 19.90 -4.68
C VAL A 212 -8.43 21.01 -5.26
N ARG A 213 -9.02 22.18 -5.54
CA ARG A 213 -8.25 23.35 -5.93
C ARG A 213 -7.66 24.01 -4.69
N VAL A 214 -6.34 24.05 -4.62
CA VAL A 214 -5.59 24.67 -3.53
C VAL A 214 -4.88 25.88 -4.09
N ASP A 215 -5.45 27.06 -3.84
CA ASP A 215 -4.95 28.34 -4.33
C ASP A 215 -3.77 28.86 -3.47
N MET A 216 -2.81 27.98 -3.16
CA MET A 216 -1.59 28.34 -2.43
C MET A 216 -0.42 27.41 -2.72
N ALA A 217 0.80 27.95 -2.61
CA ALA A 217 2.03 27.17 -2.77
C ALA A 217 2.31 26.26 -1.56
N ASP A 218 3.05 25.16 -1.80
CA ASP A 218 3.42 24.17 -0.78
C ASP A 218 4.10 24.75 0.46
N ARG A 219 4.89 25.82 0.30
CA ARG A 219 5.51 26.52 1.43
C ARG A 219 4.46 27.13 2.36
N ALA A 220 3.45 27.81 1.79
CA ALA A 220 2.38 28.43 2.56
C ALA A 220 1.47 27.38 3.19
N LEU A 221 1.11 26.33 2.43
CA LEU A 221 0.31 25.22 2.91
C LEU A 221 0.98 24.51 4.10
N ARG A 222 2.31 24.29 4.04
CA ARG A 222 3.07 23.70 5.15
C ARG A 222 3.06 24.57 6.40
N SER A 223 3.20 25.89 6.25
CA SER A 223 3.08 26.82 7.38
C SER A 223 1.69 26.77 8.00
N LEU A 224 0.63 26.64 7.18
CA LEU A 224 -0.73 26.50 7.68
C LEU A 224 -0.96 25.18 8.44
N CYS A 225 -0.32 24.08 8.02
CA CYS A 225 -0.45 22.77 8.67
C CYS A 225 0.09 22.73 10.12
N VAL A 226 0.95 23.66 10.51
CA VAL A 226 1.53 23.70 11.87
C VAL A 226 0.86 24.74 12.78
N VAL A 227 -0.06 25.54 12.25
CA VAL A 227 -0.85 26.52 13.01
C VAL A 227 -2.11 25.84 13.54
N GLY A 228 -2.39 26.03 14.83
CA GLY A 228 -3.63 25.57 15.44
C GLY A 228 -4.84 26.34 14.88
N LEU A 229 -5.93 25.63 14.61
CA LEU A 229 -7.15 26.18 14.04
C LEU A 229 -8.35 25.68 14.86
N SER A 230 -9.06 26.62 15.46
CA SER A 230 -10.31 26.33 16.17
C SER A 230 -11.47 26.10 15.22
N ASP A 231 -12.51 25.42 15.70
CA ASP A 231 -13.76 25.21 14.95
C ASP A 231 -14.45 26.52 14.52
N SER A 232 -14.23 27.62 15.25
CA SER A 232 -14.81 28.92 14.90
C SER A 232 -14.14 29.59 13.69
N GLU A 233 -12.89 29.25 13.42
CA GLU A 233 -12.08 29.82 12.33
C GLU A 233 -12.31 29.09 11.01
N VAL A 234 -12.99 27.94 11.04
CA VAL A 234 -13.19 27.07 9.90
C VAL A 234 -14.68 26.85 9.66
N ARG A 235 -15.14 27.10 8.44
CA ARG A 235 -16.54 26.90 8.06
C ARG A 235 -16.65 25.81 6.99
N LEU A 236 -17.52 24.85 7.24
CA LEU A 236 -17.93 23.83 6.28
C LEU A 236 -19.32 24.18 5.74
N ARG A 237 -19.48 24.22 4.43
CA ARG A 237 -20.78 24.43 3.77
C ARG A 237 -20.92 23.51 2.56
N PRO A 238 -22.13 23.01 2.25
CA PRO A 238 -22.36 22.34 0.97
C PRO A 238 -21.96 23.26 -0.19
N ALA A 239 -21.37 22.67 -1.22
CA ALA A 239 -20.95 23.36 -2.42
C ALA A 239 -21.15 22.45 -3.64
N ASP A 240 -21.18 23.07 -4.81
CA ASP A 240 -21.16 22.35 -6.08
C ASP A 240 -19.71 22.17 -6.55
N VAL A 241 -19.45 21.06 -7.24
CA VAL A 241 -18.15 20.81 -7.84
C VAL A 241 -18.04 21.66 -9.10
N ASP A 242 -17.13 22.62 -9.12
CA ASP A 242 -16.70 23.22 -10.38
C ASP A 242 -15.88 22.20 -11.18
N ALA A 243 -16.17 22.05 -12.47
CA ALA A 243 -15.47 21.16 -13.41
C ALA A 243 -14.07 21.68 -13.78
N ALA A 244 -13.27 22.09 -12.79
CA ALA A 244 -11.92 22.57 -12.99
C ALA A 244 -10.95 21.40 -13.22
N ALA A 245 -10.11 21.50 -14.25
CA ALA A 245 -9.13 20.48 -14.62
C ALA A 245 -7.87 20.50 -13.72
N ASP A 246 -7.58 21.63 -13.06
CA ASP A 246 -6.34 21.85 -12.32
C ASP A 246 -6.55 21.83 -10.81
N GLY A 247 -5.77 20.98 -10.12
CA GLY A 247 -5.74 20.90 -8.66
C GLY A 247 -5.01 19.65 -8.16
N THR A 248 -5.18 19.34 -6.87
CA THR A 248 -4.57 18.16 -6.23
C THR A 248 -5.62 17.12 -5.87
N ARG A 249 -5.36 15.84 -6.16
CA ARG A 249 -6.23 14.73 -5.72
C ARG A 249 -6.43 14.78 -4.20
N ARG A 250 -7.66 14.62 -3.71
CA ARG A 250 -8.01 14.81 -2.29
C ARG A 250 -7.13 13.99 -1.34
N ASP A 251 -6.84 12.74 -1.68
CA ASP A 251 -5.98 11.86 -0.89
C ASP A 251 -4.50 12.30 -0.91
N ALA A 252 -3.99 12.80 -2.05
CA ALA A 252 -2.64 13.37 -2.13
C ALA A 252 -2.52 14.65 -1.30
N LEU A 253 -3.58 15.47 -1.24
CA LEU A 253 -3.64 16.63 -0.35
C LEU A 253 -3.67 16.20 1.12
N LEU A 254 -4.56 15.28 1.50
CA LEU A 254 -4.65 14.74 2.86
C LEU A 254 -3.33 14.12 3.32
N TRP A 255 -2.67 13.37 2.45
CA TRP A 255 -1.35 12.78 2.70
C TRP A 255 -0.32 13.86 3.06
N LYS A 256 -0.21 14.91 2.24
CA LYS A 256 0.73 16.02 2.49
C LYS A 256 0.40 16.77 3.78
N VAL A 257 -0.87 17.12 3.98
CA VAL A 257 -1.34 17.84 5.17
C VAL A 257 -1.08 17.02 6.43
N ALA A 258 -1.35 15.70 6.41
CA ALA A 258 -1.10 14.83 7.55
C ALA A 258 0.39 14.77 7.91
N LEU A 259 1.28 14.59 6.93
CA LEU A 259 2.72 14.58 7.16
C LEU A 259 3.22 15.91 7.78
N TRP A 260 2.82 17.03 7.19
CA TRP A 260 3.26 18.36 7.64
C TRP A 260 2.70 18.76 9.00
N THR A 261 1.49 18.31 9.34
CA THR A 261 0.86 18.55 10.65
C THR A 261 1.50 17.67 11.73
N ALA A 262 1.64 16.38 11.44
CA ALA A 262 2.10 15.39 12.41
C ALA A 262 3.57 15.57 12.77
N ARG A 263 4.43 15.88 11.79
CA ARG A 263 5.88 16.03 11.97
C ARG A 263 6.52 14.86 12.72
N GLY A 264 6.12 13.64 12.34
CA GLY A 264 6.64 12.41 12.94
C GLY A 264 5.98 12.04 14.26
N ARG A 265 4.81 12.60 14.57
CA ARG A 265 3.93 12.20 15.67
C ARG A 265 2.76 11.35 15.14
N VAL A 266 2.01 10.75 16.04
CA VAL A 266 0.79 9.99 15.76
C VAL A 266 -0.45 10.65 16.37
N PRO A 267 -1.65 10.47 15.77
CA PRO A 267 -2.89 10.98 16.35
C PRO A 267 -3.09 10.52 17.80
N HIS A 268 -3.58 11.43 18.63
CA HIS A 268 -3.91 11.14 20.03
C HIS A 268 -4.86 9.94 20.13
N GLY A 269 -4.60 9.06 21.09
CA GLY A 269 -5.32 7.79 21.24
C GLY A 269 -4.83 6.65 20.33
N THR A 270 -3.77 6.88 19.53
CA THR A 270 -3.06 5.78 18.86
C THR A 270 -2.23 5.01 19.88
N PRO A 271 -2.46 3.70 20.08
CA PRO A 271 -1.61 2.89 20.92
C PRO A 271 -0.24 2.68 20.25
N LEU A 272 0.84 2.77 21.02
CA LEU A 272 2.22 2.61 20.50
C LEU A 272 2.76 1.19 20.70
N ASP A 273 2.28 0.52 21.73
CA ASP A 273 2.62 -0.84 22.18
C ASP A 273 1.62 -1.91 21.75
N GLN A 274 0.46 -1.52 21.20
CA GLN A 274 -0.53 -2.46 20.71
C GLN A 274 -0.48 -2.56 19.19
N PRO A 275 -0.84 -3.73 18.62
CA PRO A 275 -0.89 -3.91 17.18
C PRO A 275 -1.77 -2.88 16.46
N VAL A 276 -1.24 -2.32 15.38
CA VAL A 276 -1.98 -1.50 14.42
C VAL A 276 -2.04 -2.21 13.08
N TYR A 277 -3.11 -2.00 12.31
CA TYR A 277 -3.27 -2.62 10.99
C TYR A 277 -3.05 -1.61 9.85
N LEU A 278 -2.71 -2.14 8.67
CA LEU A 278 -2.79 -1.45 7.38
C LEU A 278 -3.74 -2.23 6.45
N LYS A 279 -4.78 -1.59 5.91
CA LYS A 279 -5.79 -2.24 5.06
C LYS A 279 -5.22 -2.69 3.71
N HIS A 280 -4.36 -1.86 3.13
CA HIS A 280 -3.64 -2.09 1.89
C HIS A 280 -2.55 -1.02 1.73
N TRP A 281 -1.67 -1.20 0.75
CA TRP A 281 -0.64 -0.22 0.44
C TRP A 281 -1.30 1.13 0.06
N PRO A 282 -0.77 2.27 0.53
CA PRO A 282 -1.14 3.55 -0.03
C PRO A 282 -0.70 3.61 -1.51
N ASP A 283 -1.35 4.46 -2.31
CA ASP A 283 -0.99 4.66 -3.73
C ASP A 283 0.31 5.47 -3.84
N LEU A 284 1.43 4.85 -3.49
CA LEU A 284 2.75 5.49 -3.40
C LEU A 284 3.24 6.09 -4.74
N ASN A 285 2.57 5.77 -5.84
CA ASN A 285 2.81 6.32 -7.17
C ASN A 285 2.12 7.67 -7.41
N ALA A 286 1.03 7.95 -6.69
CA ALA A 286 0.29 9.20 -6.78
C ALA A 286 0.53 10.12 -5.57
N LEU A 287 1.20 9.61 -4.53
CA LEU A 287 1.46 10.33 -3.29
C LEU A 287 2.88 10.92 -3.27
N ALA A 288 3.04 12.00 -2.49
CA ALA A 288 4.33 12.62 -2.26
C ALA A 288 5.32 11.58 -1.69
N PRO A 289 6.56 11.49 -2.23
CA PRO A 289 7.52 10.48 -1.80
C PRO A 289 7.84 10.65 -0.32
N LEU A 290 7.59 9.59 0.44
CA LEU A 290 7.92 9.52 1.86
C LEU A 290 9.04 8.48 2.05
N PRO A 291 10.18 8.86 2.65
CA PRO A 291 11.29 7.94 2.87
C PRO A 291 10.86 6.69 3.61
N HIS A 292 11.41 5.54 3.20
CA HIS A 292 11.14 4.22 3.77
C HIS A 292 9.68 3.75 3.74
N ALA A 293 8.74 4.54 3.20
CA ALA A 293 7.31 4.22 3.22
C ALA A 293 7.00 2.87 2.58
N LEU A 294 7.74 2.51 1.53
CA LEU A 294 7.62 1.23 0.86
C LEU A 294 8.00 0.07 1.80
N ARG A 295 9.18 0.13 2.42
CA ARG A 295 9.69 -0.89 3.35
C ARG A 295 8.78 -1.04 4.58
N ILE A 296 8.30 0.08 5.11
CA ILE A 296 7.38 0.12 6.26
C ILE A 296 6.04 -0.52 5.89
N ALA A 297 5.42 -0.12 4.78
CA ALA A 297 4.16 -0.69 4.33
C ALA A 297 4.27 -2.18 4.00
N ALA A 298 5.41 -2.62 3.46
CA ALA A 298 5.67 -4.01 3.15
C ALA A 298 5.63 -4.89 4.40
N LEU A 299 6.41 -4.52 5.43
CA LEU A 299 6.47 -5.26 6.69
C LEU A 299 5.12 -5.23 7.40
N TRP A 300 4.49 -4.05 7.45
CA TRP A 300 3.26 -3.83 8.20
C TRP A 300 2.03 -4.54 7.61
N LEU A 301 2.02 -4.82 6.30
CA LEU A 301 0.90 -5.51 5.66
C LEU A 301 0.89 -7.02 5.84
N ASP A 302 2.03 -7.63 6.20
CA ASP A 302 2.07 -9.06 6.47
C ASP A 302 1.31 -9.37 7.77
N HIS A 303 1.56 -8.60 8.83
CA HIS A 303 0.95 -8.78 10.14
C HIS A 303 0.74 -7.44 10.89
N PRO A 304 -0.40 -7.24 11.58
CA PRO A 304 -0.55 -6.13 12.51
C PRO A 304 0.49 -6.19 13.63
N GLN A 305 1.22 -5.10 13.84
CA GLN A 305 2.29 -5.01 14.85
C GLN A 305 2.28 -3.64 15.54
N PRO A 306 2.83 -3.53 16.76
CA PRO A 306 3.03 -2.25 17.42
C PRO A 306 3.95 -1.32 16.62
N LEU A 307 3.71 -0.01 16.70
CA LEU A 307 4.49 0.97 15.95
C LEU A 307 5.95 1.03 16.41
N LEU A 308 6.18 0.84 17.72
CA LEU A 308 7.53 0.82 18.29
C LEU A 308 8.33 -0.40 17.82
N GLU A 309 7.69 -1.57 17.73
CA GLU A 309 8.30 -2.78 17.19
C GLU A 309 8.62 -2.65 15.70
N LEU A 310 7.71 -2.07 14.91
CA LEU A 310 7.96 -1.79 13.49
C LEU A 310 9.20 -0.91 13.29
N ALA A 311 9.38 0.11 14.14
CA ALA A 311 10.57 0.95 14.11
C ALA A 311 11.84 0.17 14.48
N GLY A 312 11.77 -0.66 15.52
CA GLY A 312 12.86 -1.54 15.96
C GLY A 312 13.29 -2.55 14.90
N HIS A 313 12.35 -3.31 14.33
CA HIS A 313 12.62 -4.32 13.29
C HIS A 313 13.26 -3.71 12.03
N LEU A 314 12.88 -2.48 11.68
CA LEU A 314 13.41 -1.80 10.50
C LEU A 314 14.71 -1.02 10.77
N GLY A 315 15.08 -0.86 12.05
CA GLY A 315 16.22 -0.02 12.46
C GLY A 315 16.05 1.45 12.08
N LEU A 316 14.82 1.97 12.13
CA LEU A 316 14.49 3.34 11.70
C LEU A 316 14.12 4.20 12.90
N PRO A 317 14.42 5.52 12.87
CA PRO A 317 13.82 6.47 13.80
C PRO A 317 12.30 6.35 13.81
N GLN A 318 11.69 6.33 15.00
CA GLN A 318 10.25 6.09 15.19
C GLN A 318 9.41 7.08 14.38
N ARG A 319 9.88 8.34 14.27
CA ARG A 319 9.23 9.38 13.45
C ARG A 319 8.90 8.93 12.02
N ASN A 320 9.74 8.09 11.39
CA ASN A 320 9.50 7.60 10.03
C ASN A 320 8.31 6.64 9.99
N VAL A 321 8.24 5.71 10.94
CA VAL A 321 7.12 4.77 11.07
C VAL A 321 5.84 5.51 11.45
N PHE A 322 5.93 6.44 12.40
CA PHE A 322 4.82 7.28 12.83
C PHE A 322 4.27 8.12 11.67
N ALA A 323 5.12 8.69 10.83
CA ALA A 323 4.68 9.44 9.66
C ALA A 323 3.91 8.58 8.64
N VAL A 324 4.39 7.36 8.35
CA VAL A 324 3.66 6.42 7.47
C VAL A 324 2.32 6.05 8.09
N TYR A 325 2.30 5.69 9.37
CA TYR A 325 1.07 5.37 10.09
C TYR A 325 0.07 6.53 10.01
N THR A 326 0.51 7.74 10.36
CA THR A 326 -0.35 8.92 10.41
C THR A 326 -0.90 9.30 9.05
N ALA A 327 -0.07 9.26 7.99
CA ALA A 327 -0.54 9.55 6.64
C ALA A 327 -1.52 8.47 6.14
N CYS A 328 -1.27 7.19 6.42
CA CYS A 328 -2.21 6.11 6.12
C CYS A 328 -3.51 6.22 6.94
N ALA A 329 -3.43 6.57 8.22
CA ALA A 329 -4.58 6.76 9.10
C ALA A 329 -5.44 7.94 8.64
N ALA A 330 -4.82 9.03 8.17
CA ALA A 330 -5.53 10.18 7.61
C ALA A 330 -6.36 9.82 6.36
N LEU A 331 -5.91 8.83 5.59
CA LEU A 331 -6.61 8.27 4.44
C LEU A 331 -7.59 7.14 4.81
N GLY A 332 -7.76 6.83 6.10
CA GLY A 332 -8.60 5.73 6.58
C GLY A 332 -8.04 4.33 6.26
N LEU A 333 -6.75 4.23 5.92
CA LEU A 333 -6.09 2.97 5.56
C LEU A 333 -5.48 2.25 6.76
N ALA A 334 -5.24 2.96 7.85
CA ALA A 334 -4.65 2.40 9.06
C ALA A 334 -5.48 2.71 10.31
N GLY A 335 -5.24 1.95 11.39
CA GLY A 335 -5.85 2.17 12.69
C GLY A 335 -5.44 1.12 13.72
N PRO A 336 -5.87 1.29 14.99
CA PRO A 336 -5.64 0.30 16.03
C PRO A 336 -6.36 -1.02 15.73
N ALA A 337 -5.68 -2.15 15.91
CA ALA A 337 -6.28 -3.47 15.79
C ALA A 337 -7.12 -3.76 17.05
N ARG A 338 -8.45 -3.66 16.94
CA ARG A 338 -9.37 -3.82 18.09
C ARG A 338 -10.00 -5.22 18.18
N ARG A 339 -9.76 -6.14 17.23
CA ARG A 339 -10.36 -7.49 17.22
C ARG A 339 -9.30 -8.60 17.17
N ALA A 340 -9.51 -9.67 17.93
CA ALA A 340 -8.72 -10.91 17.84
C ALA A 340 -8.77 -11.55 16.43
N ALA A 341 -9.82 -11.28 15.64
CA ALA A 341 -9.91 -11.69 14.24
C ALA A 341 -9.01 -10.87 13.28
N ASP A 342 -8.56 -9.68 13.69
CA ASP A 342 -7.60 -8.87 12.93
C ASP A 342 -6.16 -9.38 13.16
N VAL A 343 -5.90 -10.11 14.26
CA VAL A 343 -4.63 -10.77 14.60
C VAL A 343 -4.40 -12.03 13.75
N LEU A 344 -5.46 -12.61 13.17
CA LEU A 344 -5.44 -13.84 12.39
C LEU A 344 -5.85 -13.58 10.92
N VAL A 345 -5.02 -12.84 10.18
CA VAL A 345 -4.98 -12.99 8.71
C VAL A 345 -3.74 -13.77 8.31
N GLY A 346 -3.48 -14.87 9.02
CA GLY A 346 -2.92 -16.03 8.36
C GLY A 346 -4.01 -16.61 7.49
N ALA A 347 -3.82 -16.68 6.17
CA ALA A 347 -4.59 -17.65 5.39
C ALA A 347 -4.40 -19.00 6.09
N PRO A 348 -5.46 -19.77 6.39
CA PRO A 348 -5.26 -21.11 6.93
C PRO A 348 -4.37 -21.83 5.92
N GLU A 349 -3.26 -22.40 6.39
CA GLU A 349 -2.48 -23.30 5.55
C GLU A 349 -3.46 -24.35 5.05
N LEU A 350 -3.69 -24.33 3.74
CA LEU A 350 -4.50 -25.34 3.08
C LEU A 350 -3.67 -26.62 3.13
N THR A 351 -3.79 -27.33 4.24
CA THR A 351 -3.34 -28.71 4.31
C THR A 351 -4.09 -29.49 3.23
N PRO A 352 -3.44 -30.45 2.55
CA PRO A 352 -4.05 -31.24 1.48
C PRO A 352 -5.41 -31.86 1.88
N SER A 353 -5.58 -32.17 3.17
CA SER A 353 -6.82 -32.69 3.77
C SER A 353 -7.97 -31.68 3.80
N GLY A 354 -7.70 -30.39 4.00
CA GLY A 354 -8.71 -29.32 3.97
C GLY A 354 -9.33 -29.11 2.58
N MET A 355 -8.52 -29.32 1.53
CA MET A 355 -8.96 -29.20 0.13
C MET A 355 -9.86 -30.38 -0.27
N GLN A 356 -9.54 -31.59 0.17
CA GLN A 356 -10.36 -32.79 -0.07
C GLN A 356 -11.72 -32.70 0.64
N ALA A 357 -11.76 -32.17 1.86
CA ALA A 357 -13.02 -31.97 2.61
C ALA A 357 -13.93 -30.92 1.94
N LEU A 358 -13.35 -29.88 1.33
CA LEU A 358 -14.11 -28.84 0.62
C LEU A 358 -14.67 -29.39 -0.71
N ILE A 359 -13.89 -30.20 -1.44
CA ILE A 359 -14.33 -30.84 -2.69
C ILE A 359 -15.43 -31.86 -2.40
N ALA A 360 -15.31 -32.68 -1.34
CA ALA A 360 -16.36 -33.64 -0.95
C ALA A 360 -17.69 -32.94 -0.62
N ARG A 361 -17.64 -31.76 0.03
CA ARG A 361 -18.84 -30.97 0.38
C ARG A 361 -19.47 -30.27 -0.82
N LEU A 362 -18.68 -29.93 -1.84
CA LEU A 362 -19.17 -29.32 -3.08
C LEU A 362 -19.75 -30.38 -4.05
N SER A 363 -19.13 -31.56 -4.15
CA SER A 363 -19.65 -32.67 -4.96
C SER A 363 -20.98 -33.20 -4.44
N GLY A 364 -21.18 -33.23 -3.11
CA GLY A 364 -22.46 -33.63 -2.51
C GLY A 364 -23.62 -32.65 -2.75
N ARG A 365 -23.33 -31.37 -3.05
CA ARG A 365 -24.35 -30.35 -3.36
C ARG A 365 -24.68 -30.23 -4.85
N LEU A 366 -23.85 -30.78 -5.73
CA LEU A 366 -24.01 -30.73 -7.18
C LEU A 366 -24.58 -32.04 -7.77
N GLY A 367 -24.92 -33.03 -6.95
CA GLY A 367 -25.61 -34.24 -7.40
C GLY A 367 -24.80 -35.12 -8.36
N LEU A 368 -23.47 -34.98 -8.40
CA LEU A 368 -22.59 -35.85 -9.18
C LEU A 368 -22.13 -37.01 -8.29
N GLY A 369 -23.05 -37.94 -8.03
CA GLY A 369 -22.70 -39.27 -7.55
C GLY A 369 -22.03 -40.09 -8.66
N PRO A 370 -21.19 -41.10 -8.31
CA PRO A 370 -20.54 -41.93 -9.31
C PRO A 370 -21.60 -42.71 -10.10
N THR A 371 -21.58 -42.54 -11.42
CA THR A 371 -22.30 -43.41 -12.35
C THR A 371 -21.74 -44.82 -12.21
N ALA A 372 -22.54 -45.71 -11.64
CA ALA A 372 -22.27 -47.14 -11.69
C ALA A 372 -22.29 -47.59 -13.17
N GLU A 373 -21.12 -47.98 -13.65
CA GLU A 373 -20.96 -48.70 -14.92
C GLU A 373 -21.54 -50.10 -14.72
N SER A 374 -22.65 -50.38 -15.41
CA SER A 374 -23.12 -51.75 -15.62
C SER A 374 -22.18 -52.45 -16.59
N ALA A 375 -21.57 -53.57 -16.17
CA ALA A 375 -21.09 -54.59 -17.08
C ALA A 375 -21.12 -55.98 -16.39
N ILE A 376 -22.10 -56.77 -16.85
CA ILE A 376 -22.24 -58.25 -16.83
C ILE A 376 -22.60 -58.89 -15.48
#